data_AF-A0A8T7APK4-F1
#
_entry.id   AF-A0A8T7APK4-F1
#
_cell.length_a   1.000
_cell.length_b   1.000
_cell.length_c   1.000
_cell.angle_alpha   90.00
_cell.angle_beta   90.00
_cell.angle_gamma   90.00
#
_symmetry.space_group_name_H-M   'P 1'
#
loop_
_entity.id
_entity.type
_entity.pdbx_description
1 polymer ?
#
loop_
_entity_poly.entity_id
_entity_poly.type
_entity_poly.pdbx_seq_one_letter_code
_entity_poly.pdbx_strand_id
1 'polypeptide(L)'
;MKRMHIHIGVENLDQGIEFYNALFGVQPVKTKTDYAKWMLDDPRINFAISTRPGKTGVDHLGLQVDGDDELEELRTRLKSADMSVFDEGETVCCYAHSDKSWVKDPSGIAWEA
;
A
#
# COMPACT_ATOMS: atom_id res chain seq x y z
N MET A 1 -5.53 15.67 2.57
CA MET A 1 -4.10 15.47 2.20
C MET A 1 -3.96 14.00 1.82
N LYS A 2 -3.15 13.62 0.84
CA LYS A 2 -2.98 12.21 0.46
C LYS A 2 -2.06 11.49 1.46
N ARG A 3 -2.25 10.19 1.70
CA ARG A 3 -1.47 9.37 2.65
C ARG A 3 -0.60 8.41 1.86
N MET A 4 0.70 8.37 2.15
CA MET A 4 1.58 7.41 1.48
C MET A 4 1.21 5.99 1.91
N HIS A 5 0.98 5.09 0.97
CA HIS A 5 0.87 3.67 1.23
C HIS A 5 2.19 2.97 0.91
N ILE A 6 2.62 2.09 1.81
CA ILE A 6 3.81 1.26 1.63
C ILE A 6 3.45 -0.14 2.09
N HIS A 7 3.67 -1.11 1.22
CA HIS A 7 3.57 -2.53 1.58
C HIS A 7 4.92 -3.21 1.42
N ILE A 8 5.40 -3.80 2.52
CA ILE A 8 6.66 -4.53 2.56
C ILE A 8 6.40 -6.04 2.74
N GLY A 9 7.00 -6.85 1.89
CA GLY A 9 7.08 -8.28 2.10
C GLY A 9 8.12 -8.65 3.15
N VAL A 10 7.74 -9.47 4.13
CA VAL A 10 8.62 -9.93 5.22
C VAL A 10 8.66 -11.45 5.29
N GLU A 11 9.77 -12.03 5.74
CA GLU A 11 9.89 -13.49 5.89
C GLU A 11 9.16 -14.00 7.13
N ASN A 12 9.18 -13.22 8.22
CA ASN A 12 8.56 -13.56 9.50
C ASN A 12 7.71 -12.38 9.98
N LEU A 13 6.40 -12.61 10.15
CA LEU A 13 5.47 -11.56 10.52
C LEU A 13 5.74 -11.03 11.93
N ASP A 14 5.96 -11.91 12.91
CA ASP A 14 6.12 -11.53 14.31
C ASP A 14 7.39 -10.68 14.51
N GLN A 15 8.51 -11.07 13.89
CA GLN A 15 9.73 -10.27 13.89
C GLN A 15 9.53 -8.91 13.21
N GLY A 16 8.78 -8.87 12.10
CA GLY A 16 8.42 -7.63 11.44
C GLY A 16 7.59 -6.72 12.35
N ILE A 17 6.56 -7.26 13.00
CA ILE A 17 5.72 -6.50 13.95
C ILE A 17 6.57 -5.94 15.09
N GLU A 18 7.44 -6.74 15.70
CA GLU A 18 8.32 -6.29 16.78
C GLU A 18 9.19 -5.10 16.33
N PHE A 19 9.84 -5.22 15.18
CA PHE A 19 10.68 -4.17 14.62
C PHE A 19 9.90 -2.89 14.32
N TYR A 20 8.78 -2.98 13.60
CA TYR A 20 8.01 -1.80 13.20
C TYR A 20 7.28 -1.14 14.37
N ASN A 21 6.89 -1.90 15.39
CA ASN A 21 6.39 -1.33 16.64
C ASN A 21 7.46 -0.50 17.35
N ALA A 22 8.70 -0.99 17.40
CA ALA A 22 9.81 -0.24 17.98
C ALA A 22 10.14 1.01 17.15
N LEU A 23 10.08 0.91 15.82
CA LEU A 23 10.36 2.02 14.91
C LEU A 23 9.29 3.12 14.98
N PHE A 24 8.00 2.74 15.00
CA PHE A 24 6.90 3.70 14.98
C PHE A 24 6.43 4.12 16.38
N GLY A 25 6.83 3.39 17.42
CA GLY A 25 6.38 3.63 18.79
C GLY A 25 4.90 3.31 19.03
N VAL A 26 4.23 2.63 18.09
CA VAL A 26 2.80 2.31 18.15
C VAL A 26 2.52 0.90 17.63
N GLN A 27 1.45 0.30 18.14
CA GLN A 27 0.98 -1.03 17.72
C GLN A 27 0.22 -0.96 16.37
N PRO A 28 0.15 -2.06 15.59
CA PRO A 28 -0.64 -2.09 14.38
C PRO A 28 -2.13 -1.90 14.69
N VAL A 29 -2.82 -1.15 13.82
CA VAL A 29 -4.28 -0.99 13.88
C VAL A 29 -5.02 -2.24 13.40
N LYS A 30 -4.32 -3.15 12.72
CA LYS A 30 -4.87 -4.42 12.24
C LYS A 30 -3.79 -5.47 12.15
N THR A 31 -4.09 -6.67 12.66
CA THR A 31 -3.23 -7.84 12.56
C THR A 31 -4.06 -9.05 12.10
N LYS A 32 -3.46 -9.88 11.26
CA LYS A 32 -3.93 -11.19 10.79
C LYS A 32 -2.76 -12.17 10.86
N THR A 33 -3.00 -13.43 10.54
CA THR A 33 -1.98 -14.49 10.57
C THR A 33 -0.78 -14.24 9.66
N ASP A 34 -0.96 -13.49 8.58
CA ASP A 34 0.03 -13.25 7.53
C ASP A 34 0.19 -11.75 7.19
N TYR A 35 -0.40 -10.86 7.99
CA TYR A 35 -0.50 -9.44 7.67
C TYR A 35 -0.60 -8.55 8.90
N ALA A 36 0.08 -7.39 8.88
CA ALA A 36 -0.10 -6.33 9.86
C ALA A 36 -0.12 -4.95 9.20
N LYS A 37 -0.86 -4.00 9.79
CA LYS A 37 -1.03 -2.63 9.27
C LYS A 37 -0.95 -1.59 10.36
N TRP A 38 -0.27 -0.48 10.08
CA TRP A 38 -0.21 0.73 10.87
C TRP A 38 -0.81 1.92 10.11
N MET A 39 -1.42 2.84 10.85
CA MET A 39 -1.89 4.13 10.35
C MET A 39 -1.22 5.21 11.20
N LEU A 40 -0.24 5.89 10.63
CA LEU A 40 0.61 6.86 11.33
C LEU A 40 0.26 8.27 10.88
N ASP A 41 0.07 9.23 11.78
CA ASP A 41 -0.23 10.61 11.35
C ASP A 41 1.03 11.47 11.15
N ASP A 42 2.13 11.14 11.83
CA ASP A 42 3.44 11.76 11.64
C ASP A 42 4.55 10.69 11.68
N PRO A 43 5.15 10.33 10.53
CA PRO A 43 4.78 10.75 9.16
C PRO A 43 3.42 10.17 8.73
N ARG A 44 2.70 10.86 7.83
CA ARG A 44 1.36 10.43 7.37
C ARG A 44 1.41 9.22 6.43
N ILE A 45 1.43 8.01 7.01
CA ILE A 45 1.66 6.74 6.30
C ILE A 45 0.54 5.73 6.62
N ASN A 46 0.13 4.95 5.62
CA ASN A 46 -0.57 3.68 5.73
C ASN A 46 0.46 2.58 5.43
N PHE A 47 1.01 1.96 6.47
CA PHE A 47 2.11 1.02 6.36
C PHE A 47 1.60 -0.41 6.57
N ALA A 48 2.00 -1.33 5.71
CA ALA A 48 1.61 -2.73 5.81
C ALA A 48 2.79 -3.68 5.60
N ILE A 49 2.75 -4.83 6.28
CA ILE A 49 3.67 -5.93 6.04
C ILE A 49 2.91 -7.24 5.85
N SER A 50 3.49 -8.18 5.09
CA SER A 50 2.93 -9.53 4.95
C SER A 50 3.95 -10.60 4.60
N THR A 51 3.67 -11.86 4.94
CA THR A 51 4.50 -13.03 4.62
C THR A 51 4.11 -13.71 3.30
N ARG A 52 3.77 -12.93 2.27
CA ARG A 52 3.37 -13.48 0.96
C ARG A 52 4.56 -14.21 0.29
N PRO A 53 4.37 -15.44 -0.21
CA PRO A 53 5.45 -16.21 -0.83
C PRO A 53 6.13 -15.45 -1.98
N GLY A 54 7.46 -15.43 -1.99
CA GLY A 54 8.26 -14.90 -3.10
C GLY A 54 8.32 -13.37 -3.21
N LYS A 55 7.82 -12.64 -2.21
CA LYS A 55 7.89 -11.17 -2.14
C LYS A 55 8.52 -10.76 -0.81
N THR A 56 9.82 -10.49 -0.80
CA THR A 56 10.51 -9.81 0.32
C THR A 56 11.00 -8.44 -0.13
N GLY A 57 11.01 -7.46 0.77
CA GLY A 57 11.31 -6.06 0.43
C GLY A 57 10.07 -5.29 -0.04
N VAL A 58 10.28 -4.17 -0.76
CA VAL A 58 9.16 -3.33 -1.23
C VAL A 58 8.30 -4.13 -2.21
N ASP A 59 7.07 -4.45 -1.82
CA ASP A 59 6.12 -5.18 -2.67
C ASP A 59 5.41 -4.20 -3.62
N HIS A 60 4.86 -3.12 -3.05
CA HIS A 60 4.24 -2.02 -3.78
C HIS A 60 4.15 -0.75 -2.93
N LEU A 61 3.87 0.36 -3.62
CA LEU A 61 3.64 1.68 -3.05
C LEU A 61 2.24 2.17 -3.43
N GLY A 62 1.77 3.24 -2.83
CA GLY A 62 0.52 3.86 -3.27
C GLY A 62 0.21 5.20 -2.65
N LEU A 63 -0.88 5.82 -3.11
CA LEU A 63 -1.41 7.05 -2.54
C LEU A 63 -2.86 6.82 -2.11
N GLN A 64 -3.07 6.67 -0.81
CA GLN A 64 -4.42 6.65 -0.26
C GLN A 64 -5.00 8.07 -0.26
N VAL A 65 -6.16 8.22 -0.88
CA VAL A 65 -6.96 9.43 -0.92
C VAL A 65 -8.16 9.35 0.02
N ASP A 66 -8.76 10.49 0.35
CA ASP A 66 -9.86 10.55 1.32
C ASP A 66 -11.26 10.43 0.64
N GLY A 67 -11.34 10.48 -0.70
CA GLY A 67 -12.61 10.35 -1.44
C GLY A 67 -12.45 10.18 -2.96
N ASP A 68 -13.57 9.88 -3.63
CA ASP A 68 -13.61 9.45 -5.03
C ASP A 68 -13.13 10.52 -6.01
N ASP A 69 -13.43 11.80 -5.78
CA ASP A 69 -12.98 12.91 -6.64
C ASP A 69 -11.44 12.99 -6.69
N GLU A 70 -10.77 12.78 -5.55
CA GLU A 70 -9.30 12.76 -5.48
C GLU A 70 -8.71 11.51 -6.16
N LEU A 71 -9.44 10.39 -6.14
CA LEU A 71 -9.05 9.15 -6.81
C LEU A 71 -9.13 9.31 -8.34
N GLU A 72 -10.23 9.88 -8.83
CA GLU A 72 -10.42 10.18 -10.25
C GLU A 72 -9.40 11.19 -10.78
N GLU A 73 -9.03 12.19 -9.98
CA GLU A 73 -7.93 13.11 -10.30
C GLU A 73 -6.61 12.34 -10.49
N LEU A 74 -6.29 11.40 -9.59
CA LEU A 74 -5.07 10.60 -9.66
C LEU A 74 -5.08 9.66 -10.87
N ARG A 75 -6.21 9.00 -11.14
CA ARG A 75 -6.42 8.17 -12.33
C ARG A 75 -6.23 8.95 -13.62
N THR A 76 -6.81 10.14 -13.70
CA THR A 76 -6.70 11.02 -14.88
C THR A 76 -5.25 11.42 -15.16
N ARG A 77 -4.49 11.74 -14.11
CA ARG A 77 -3.05 12.04 -14.23
C ARG A 77 -2.24 10.84 -14.72
N LEU A 78 -2.50 9.65 -14.17
CA LEU A 78 -1.82 8.42 -14.58
C LEU A 78 -2.13 8.06 -16.04
N LYS A 79 -3.41 8.16 -16.45
CA LYS A 79 -3.85 7.96 -17.85
C LYS A 79 -3.19 8.96 -18.80
N SER A 80 -3.05 10.22 -18.37
CA SER A 80 -2.46 11.30 -19.18
C SER A 80 -0.94 11.20 -19.33
N ALA A 81 -0.26 10.48 -18.44
CA ALA A 81 1.20 10.31 -18.45
C ALA A 81 1.70 9.22 -19.42
N ASP A 82 0.83 8.66 -20.26
CA ASP A 82 1.12 7.55 -21.19
C ASP A 82 1.85 6.36 -20.51
N MET A 83 1.52 6.13 -19.23
CA MET A 83 2.04 5.00 -18.48
C MET A 83 1.29 3.76 -18.95
N SER A 84 1.89 3.04 -19.89
CA SER A 84 1.44 1.84 -20.60
C SER A 84 1.14 0.61 -19.72
N VAL A 85 0.79 0.81 -18.45
CA VAL A 85 0.55 -0.25 -17.47
C VAL A 85 -0.66 0.11 -16.60
N PHE A 86 -1.77 0.55 -17.20
CA PHE A 86 -3.00 0.77 -16.44
C PHE A 86 -3.83 -0.51 -16.44
N ASP A 87 -3.75 -1.29 -15.36
CA ASP A 87 -4.65 -2.43 -15.14
C ASP A 87 -5.83 -1.93 -14.29
N GLU A 88 -6.93 -1.62 -14.96
CA GLU A 88 -8.18 -1.15 -14.35
C GLU A 88 -8.95 -2.40 -13.90
N GLY A 89 -8.89 -2.73 -12.61
CA GLY A 89 -9.57 -3.90 -12.07
C GLY A 89 -9.97 -3.70 -10.62
N GLU A 90 -11.29 -3.70 -10.38
CA GLU A 90 -11.91 -3.87 -9.06
C GLU A 90 -11.30 -5.11 -8.39
N THR A 91 -10.26 -4.91 -7.58
CA THR A 91 -9.70 -5.98 -6.76
C THR A 91 -10.26 -5.79 -5.37
N VAL A 92 -11.30 -6.58 -5.05
CA VAL A 92 -11.74 -6.82 -3.68
C VAL A 92 -10.57 -7.51 -2.95
N CYS A 93 -9.59 -6.72 -2.52
CA CYS A 93 -8.37 -7.21 -1.92
C CYS A 93 -8.49 -7.07 -0.41
N CYS A 94 -8.86 -8.18 0.23
CA CYS A 94 -8.52 -8.54 1.59
C CYS A 94 -8.78 -7.45 2.66
N TYR A 95 -9.99 -7.53 3.22
CA TYR A 95 -10.40 -6.91 4.49
C TYR A 95 -10.65 -5.39 4.49
N ALA A 96 -10.69 -4.73 3.33
CA ALA A 96 -11.26 -3.40 3.13
C ALA A 96 -11.87 -3.33 1.72
N HIS A 97 -13.03 -2.69 1.57
CA HIS A 97 -13.55 -2.29 0.25
C HIS A 97 -12.78 -1.04 -0.17
N SER A 98 -12.05 -1.11 -1.27
CA SER A 98 -11.37 0.04 -1.87
C SER A 98 -11.28 -0.18 -3.36
N ASP A 99 -11.67 0.83 -4.14
CA ASP A 99 -11.42 0.85 -5.57
C ASP A 99 -9.94 1.11 -5.79
N LYS A 100 -9.27 0.20 -6.49
CA LYS A 100 -7.82 0.27 -6.71
C LYS A 100 -7.51 0.32 -8.20
N SER A 101 -6.60 1.20 -8.58
CA SER A 101 -5.97 1.22 -9.90
C SER A 101 -4.48 0.94 -9.74
N TRP A 102 -3.93 0.10 -10.62
CA TRP A 102 -2.53 -0.32 -10.53
C TRP A 102 -1.73 0.17 -11.73
N VAL A 103 -0.52 0.66 -11.46
CA VAL A 103 0.49 0.96 -12.47
C VAL A 103 1.86 0.45 -12.07
N LYS A 104 2.78 0.31 -13.03
CA LYS A 104 4.21 0.15 -12.74
C LYS A 104 4.97 1.39 -13.15
N ASP A 105 5.86 1.84 -12.28
CA ASP A 105 6.77 2.92 -12.62
C ASP A 105 7.90 2.45 -13.57
N PRO A 106 8.74 3.36 -14.10
CA PRO A 106 9.84 3.00 -14.99
C PRO A 106 10.89 2.05 -14.38
N SER A 107 10.93 1.90 -13.05
CA SER A 107 11.79 0.96 -12.34
C SER A 107 11.10 -0.39 -12.04
N GLY A 108 9.84 -0.54 -12.45
CA GLY A 108 9.05 -1.77 -12.28
C GLY A 108 8.36 -1.90 -10.92
N ILE A 109 8.40 -0.86 -10.07
CA ILE A 109 7.70 -0.87 -8.78
C ILE A 109 6.20 -0.72 -9.05
N ALA A 110 5.38 -1.57 -8.42
CA ALA A 110 3.93 -1.46 -8.50
C ALA A 110 3.44 -0.30 -7.62
N TRP A 111 2.51 0.49 -8.16
CA TRP A 111 1.86 1.61 -7.50
C TRP A 111 0.35 1.39 -7.51
N GLU A 112 -0.30 1.55 -6.36
CA GLU A 112 -1.76 1.58 -6.21
C GLU A 112 -2.28 3.01 -5.96
N ALA A 113 -3.41 3.30 -6.58
CA ALA A 113 -4.24 4.48 -6.38
C ALA A 113 -5.63 4.03 -5.93
#